data_AF-A0A081BJJ8-F1
#
_entry.id   AF-A0A081BJJ8-F1
#
_cell.length_a   1.000
_cell.length_b   1.000
_cell.length_c   1.000
_cell.angle_alpha   90.00
_cell.angle_beta   90.00
_cell.angle_gamma   90.00
#
_symmetry.space_group_name_H-M   'P 1'
#
loop_
_entity.id
_entity.type
_entity.pdbx_description
1 polymer ?
#
loop_
_entity_poly.entity_id
_entity_poly.type
_entity_poly.pdbx_seq_one_letter_code
_entity_poly.pdbx_strand_id
1 'polypeptide(L)' 'MINEEVQRQVANYWMEQTMTEEEYLALESILVDEIWETQEQATDDELVQIGVKRINQMLIEREERGLV' A
#
# COMPACT_ATOMS: atom_id res chain seq x y z
N MET A 1 11.10 -6.21 -16.89
CA MET A 1 9.75 -5.99 -16.33
C MET A 1 9.76 -6.70 -15.00
N ILE A 2 9.66 -5.96 -13.89
CA ILE A 2 9.55 -6.59 -12.57
C ILE A 2 8.15 -7.20 -12.51
N ASN A 3 8.08 -8.50 -12.27
CA ASN A 3 6.84 -9.27 -12.21
C ASN A 3 5.98 -8.76 -11.04
N GLU A 4 4.67 -8.57 -11.23
CA GLU A 4 3.72 -8.20 -10.17
C GLU A 4 3.83 -9.09 -8.93
N GLU A 5 4.16 -10.36 -9.14
CA GLU A 5 4.45 -11.33 -8.08
C GLU A 5 5.57 -10.83 -7.13
N VAL A 6 6.59 -10.16 -7.68
CA VAL A 6 7.72 -9.59 -6.93
C VAL A 6 7.28 -8.32 -6.19
N GLN A 7 6.42 -7.48 -6.78
CA GLN A 7 5.88 -6.31 -6.07
C GLN A 7 5.00 -6.73 -4.88
N ARG A 8 4.18 -7.76 -5.07
CA ARG A 8 3.29 -8.30 -4.04
C ARG A 8 4.06 -8.94 -2.88
N GLN A 9 5.12 -9.69 -3.19
CA GLN A 9 5.99 -10.27 -2.17
C GLN A 9 6.77 -9.20 -1.39
N VAL A 10 7.24 -8.15 -2.06
CA VAL A 10 7.97 -7.05 -1.40
C VAL A 10 7.04 -6.22 -0.50
N ALA A 11 5.82 -5.93 -0.93
CA ALA A 11 4.84 -5.20 -0.11
C ALA A 11 4.40 -6.03 1.11
N ASN A 12 4.13 -7.32 0.94
CA ASN A 12 3.75 -8.21 2.04
C ASN A 12 4.89 -8.38 3.05
N TYR A 13 6.12 -8.57 2.58
CA TYR A 13 7.29 -8.67 3.45
C TYR A 13 7.54 -7.39 4.26
N TRP A 14 7.27 -6.22 3.67
CA TRP A 14 7.40 -4.94 4.36
C TRP A 14 6.30 -4.67 5.39
N MET A 15 5.05 -5.05 5.10
CA MET A 15 3.95 -4.91 6.06
C MET A 15 4.12 -5.84 7.28
N GLU A 16 4.67 -7.04 7.11
CA GLU A 16 4.88 -7.98 8.23
C GLU A 16 6.04 -7.60 9.17
N GLN A 17 7.01 -6.80 8.73
CA GLN A 17 8.28 -6.62 9.46
C GLN A 17 8.45 -5.24 10.14
N THR A 18 7.76 -4.18 9.67
CA THR A 18 8.13 -2.80 10.06
C THR A 18 6.96 -1.91 10.48
N MET A 19 5.71 -2.23 10.12
CA MET A 19 4.54 -1.42 10.46
C MET A 19 4.00 -1.73 11.85
N THR A 20 3.65 -0.68 12.59
CA THR A 20 2.88 -0.83 13.83
C THR A 20 1.42 -1.14 13.49
N GLU A 21 0.68 -1.68 14.45
CA GLU A 21 -0.75 -1.97 14.30
C GLU A 21 -1.56 -0.70 13.93
N GLU A 22 -1.21 0.45 14.50
CA GLU A 22 -1.83 1.74 14.14
C GLU A 22 -1.56 2.14 12.68
N GLU A 23 -0.34 1.95 12.19
CA GLU A 23 0.01 2.25 10.79
C GLU A 23 -0.72 1.31 9.82
N TYR A 24 -0.88 0.04 10.22
CA TYR A 24 -1.65 -0.94 9.46
C TYR A 24 -3.12 -0.56 9.36
N LEU A 25 -3.75 -0.20 10.48
CA LEU A 25 -5.15 0.22 10.51
C LEU A 25 -5.36 1.52 9.71
N ALA A 26 -4.40 2.46 9.77
CA ALA A 26 -4.45 3.68 8.97
C ALA A 26 -4.35 3.39 7.46
N LEU A 27 -3.44 2.49 7.07
CA LEU A 27 -3.31 2.06 5.67
C LEU A 27 -4.59 1.36 5.20
N GLU A 28 -5.13 0.43 5.99
CA GLU A 28 -6.37 -0.28 5.67
C GLU A 28 -7.54 0.69 5.47
N SER A 29 -7.71 1.66 6.37
CA SER A 29 -8.76 2.68 6.24
C SER A 29 -8.62 3.52 4.97
N ILE A 30 -7.41 3.99 4.66
CA ILE A 30 -7.15 4.79 3.46
C ILE A 30 -7.43 3.99 2.20
N LEU A 31 -7.00 2.73 2.16
CA LEU A 31 -7.24 1.85 1.01
C LEU A 31 -8.73 1.57 0.82
N VAL A 32 -9.48 1.37 1.91
CA VAL A 32 -10.94 1.19 1.83
C VAL A 32 -11.62 2.45 1.27
N ASP A 33 -11.22 3.64 1.72
CA ASP A 33 -11.76 4.91 1.21
C ASP A 33 -11.41 5.11 -0.27
N GLU A 34 -10.15 4.90 -0.66
CA GLU A 34 -9.68 5.05 -2.05
C GLU A 34 -10.36 4.03 -2.97
N ILE A 35 -10.47 2.77 -2.54
CA ILE A 35 -11.17 1.74 -3.31
C ILE A 35 -12.64 2.14 -3.45
N TRP A 36 -13.31 2.54 -2.37
CA TRP A 36 -14.73 2.95 -2.38
C TRP A 36 -15.00 4.12 -3.33
N GLU A 37 -14.12 5.12 -3.37
CA GLU A 37 -14.21 6.23 -4.33
C GLU A 37 -13.98 5.77 -5.79
N THR A 38 -13.20 4.70 -5.99
CA THR A 38 -12.84 4.20 -7.33
C THR A 38 -13.75 3.06 -7.83
N GLN A 39 -14.62 2.48 -6.99
CA GLN A 39 -15.43 1.28 -7.28
C GLN A 39 -16.42 1.44 -8.45
N GLU A 40 -16.72 2.64 -8.93
CA GLU A 40 -17.63 2.79 -10.08
C GLU A 40 -16.97 2.43 -11.43
N GLN A 41 -15.63 2.41 -11.55
CA GLN A 41 -14.95 2.24 -12.86
C GLN A 41 -13.59 1.50 -12.86
N ALA A 42 -12.97 1.18 -11.72
CA ALA A 42 -11.65 0.55 -11.71
C ALA A 42 -11.69 -0.99 -11.80
N THR A 43 -10.74 -1.53 -12.56
CA THR A 43 -10.45 -2.97 -12.64
C THR A 43 -9.63 -3.45 -11.44
N ASP A 44 -9.65 -4.75 -11.17
CA ASP A 44 -8.87 -5.35 -10.07
C ASP A 44 -7.38 -5.00 -10.15
N ASP A 45 -6.80 -4.97 -11.37
CA ASP A 45 -5.41 -4.58 -11.59
C ASP A 45 -5.14 -3.11 -11.22
N GLU A 46 -6.10 -2.22 -11.52
CA GLU A 46 -6.01 -0.80 -11.15
C GLU A 46 -6.11 -0.62 -9.63
N LEU A 47 -6.99 -1.37 -8.96
CA LEU A 47 -7.08 -1.35 -7.50
C LEU A 47 -5.79 -1.84 -6.84
N VAL A 48 -5.14 -2.88 -7.39
CA VAL A 48 -3.83 -3.35 -6.93
C VAL A 48 -2.75 -2.28 -7.12
N GLN A 49 -2.72 -1.60 -8.26
CA GLN A 49 -1.75 -0.52 -8.50
C GLN A 49 -1.95 0.67 -7.55
N ILE A 50 -3.19 1.03 -7.25
CA ILE A 50 -3.53 2.06 -6.26
C ILE A 50 -2.97 1.65 -4.88
N GLY A 51 -3.25 0.41 -4.46
CA GLY A 51 -2.74 -0.11 -3.19
C GLY A 51 -1.22 -0.08 -3.08
N VAL A 52 -0.51 -0.56 -4.11
CA VAL A 52 0.96 -0.55 -4.16
C VAL A 52 1.50 0.89 -4.13
N LYS A 53 0.87 1.81 -4.84
CA LYS A 53 1.29 3.22 -4.86
C LYS A 53 1.14 3.86 -3.49
N ARG A 54 0.04 3.60 -2.77
CA ARG A 54 -0.22 4.18 -1.46
C ARG A 54 0.73 3.64 -0.39
N ILE A 55 1.00 2.34 -0.41
CA ILE A 55 2.01 1.70 0.45
C ILE A 55 3.38 2.34 0.21
N ASN A 56 3.83 2.45 -1.04
CA ASN A 56 5.12 3.08 -1.35
C ASN A 56 5.20 4.53 -0.87
N GLN A 57 4.11 5.28 -0.96
CA GLN A 57 4.07 6.66 -0.48
C GLN A 57 4.21 6.75 1.04
N MET A 58 3.54 5.88 1.80
CA MET A 58 3.72 5.81 3.26
C MET A 58 5.14 5.41 3.67
N LEU A 59 5.79 4.53 2.89
CA LEU A 59 7.18 4.15 3.13
C LEU A 59 8.14 5.33 2.95
N ILE A 60 7.96 6.11 1.86
CA ILE A 60 8.73 7.33 1.61
C ILE A 60 8.50 8.34 2.74
N GLU A 61 7.25 8.55 3.16
CA GLU A 61 6.93 9.45 4.27
C GLU A 61 7.56 9.02 5.61
N ARG A 62 7.68 7.71 5.86
CA ARG A 62 8.42 7.20 7.04
C ARG A 62 9.92 7.48 6.94
N GLU A 63 10.51 7.28 5.78
CA GLU A 63 11.93 7.55 5.54
C GLU A 63 12.24 9.05 5.70
N GLU A 64 11.40 9.93 5.16
CA GLU A 64 11.52 11.38 5.32
C GLU A 64 11.37 11.85 6.77
N ARG A 65 10.59 11.13 7.59
CA ARG A 65 10.41 11.39 9.02
C ARG A 65 11.51 10.77 9.89
N GLY A 66 12.46 10.03 9.32
CA GLY A 66 13.52 9.34 10.05
C GLY A 66 13.02 8.21 10.95
N LEU A 67 11.89 7.58 10.57
CA LEU A 67 11.25 6.48 11.31
C LEU A 67 11.65 5.09 10.75
N VAL A 68 12.76 5.04 10.00
CA VAL A 68 13.35 3.85 9.35
C VAL A 68 14.81 3.75 9.74
#